data_AF-A0AB33BS43-F1
#
_entry.id   AF-A0AB33BS43-F1
#
_cell.length_a   1.000
_cell.length_b   1.000
_cell.length_c   1.000
_cell.angle_alpha   90.00
_cell.angle_beta   90.00
_cell.angle_gamma   90.00
#
_symmetry.space_group_name_H-M   'P 1'
#
loop_
_entity.id
_entity.type
_entity.pdbx_description
1 polymer ?
#
loop_
_entity_poly.entity_id
_entity_poly.type
_entity_poly.pdbx_seq_one_letter_code
_entity_poly.pdbx_strand_id
1 'polypeptide(L)'
;MLSSFKPTWMVQSIYHISPEKLKKHGINTILTDLDNTLIPWNNATGTEKVIKWIDKLHSYGIKVIVVSNNDPKRVRVAVKDLQLPFVSHALKPLGIGIKKTLKSYHLKKNQVVMVGDQLMTDIWAANNCGIASIWVKPLKSSDMLPTKINRYFEAIVYKMLQNKYSDLKWKEDID
;
A
#
# COMPACT_ATOMS: atom_id res chain seq x y z
N MET A 1 -16.80 -8.54 9.84
CA MET A 1 -16.97 -7.86 8.54
C MET A 1 -16.30 -6.48 8.54
N LEU A 2 -16.71 -5.51 9.38
CA LEU A 2 -16.08 -4.18 9.39
C LEU A 2 -14.59 -4.18 9.80
N SER A 3 -14.18 -5.09 10.69
CA SER A 3 -12.77 -5.27 11.08
C SER A 3 -11.85 -5.62 9.90
N SER A 4 -12.36 -6.22 8.83
CA SER A 4 -11.59 -6.54 7.63
C SER A 4 -11.12 -5.29 6.88
N PHE A 5 -11.72 -4.13 7.16
CA PHE A 5 -11.32 -2.83 6.62
C PHE A 5 -10.47 -2.02 7.61
N LYS A 6 -10.26 -2.47 8.85
CA LYS A 6 -9.46 -1.72 9.83
C LYS A 6 -7.98 -1.78 9.42
N PRO A 7 -7.31 -0.66 9.12
CA PRO A 7 -5.88 -0.68 8.85
C PRO A 7 -5.10 -0.95 10.15
N THR A 8 -3.89 -1.50 10.02
CA THR A 8 -2.96 -1.59 11.16
C THR A 8 -2.47 -0.20 11.55
N TRP A 9 -2.10 0.62 10.55
CA TRP A 9 -1.69 2.01 10.73
C TRP A 9 -2.30 2.94 9.68
N MET A 10 -2.45 4.21 10.04
CA MET A 10 -2.91 5.26 9.12
C MET A 10 -1.86 6.37 9.07
N VAL A 11 -1.26 6.60 7.91
CA VAL A 11 -0.13 7.52 7.75
C VAL A 11 -0.44 8.58 6.71
N GLN A 12 -0.11 9.85 6.98
CA GLN A 12 -0.41 10.97 6.09
C GLN A 12 0.19 10.81 4.69
N SER A 13 1.36 10.17 4.59
CA SER A 13 2.04 9.95 3.32
C SER A 13 2.92 8.70 3.38
N ILE A 14 3.04 7.99 2.25
CA ILE A 14 4.00 6.89 2.10
C ILE A 14 5.43 7.32 2.46
N TYR A 15 5.79 8.57 2.15
CA TYR A 15 7.14 9.10 2.38
C TYR A 15 7.50 9.26 3.85
N HIS A 16 6.51 9.27 4.74
CA HIS A 16 6.75 9.43 6.16
C HIS A 16 6.95 8.08 6.87
N ILE A 17 6.74 6.96 6.18
CA ILE A 17 7.00 5.63 6.73
C ILE A 17 8.51 5.46 6.97
N SER A 18 8.91 5.37 8.23
CA SER A 18 10.30 5.20 8.65
C SER A 18 10.77 3.74 8.56
N PRO A 19 11.94 3.45 7.95
CA PRO A 19 12.51 2.11 7.98
C PRO A 19 12.86 1.64 9.40
N GLU A 20 13.28 2.54 10.28
CA GLU A 20 13.60 2.25 11.67
C GLU A 20 12.38 1.68 12.42
N LYS A 21 11.22 2.32 12.25
CA LYS A 21 9.98 1.88 12.89
C LYS A 21 9.44 0.60 12.28
N LEU A 22 9.54 0.44 10.96
CA LEU A 22 9.19 -0.83 10.30
C LEU A 22 9.98 -1.99 10.92
N LYS A 23 11.30 -1.81 11.10
CA LYS A 23 12.14 -2.81 11.77
C LYS A 23 11.75 -3.06 13.23
N LYS A 24 11.42 -2.01 13.98
CA LYS A 24 10.93 -2.15 15.37
C LYS A 24 9.66 -3.00 15.45
N HIS A 25 8.81 -2.95 14.42
CA HIS A 25 7.64 -3.80 14.27
C HIS A 25 7.92 -5.17 13.61
N GLY A 26 9.19 -5.52 13.37
CA GLY A 26 9.58 -6.77 12.73
C GLY A 26 9.31 -6.84 11.22
N ILE A 27 8.97 -5.72 10.60
CA ILE A 27 8.70 -5.61 9.16
C ILE A 27 10.00 -5.44 8.39
N ASN A 28 10.20 -6.29 7.38
CA ASN A 28 11.34 -6.23 6.48
C ASN A 28 10.94 -6.16 4.99
N THR A 29 9.64 -6.23 4.69
CA THR A 29 9.13 -6.16 3.33
C THR A 29 7.88 -5.31 3.24
N ILE A 30 7.87 -4.38 2.30
CA ILE A 30 6.73 -3.58 1.89
C ILE A 30 6.19 -4.13 0.57
N LEU A 31 4.91 -4.47 0.58
CA LEU A 31 4.11 -4.56 -0.63
C LEU A 31 3.43 -3.20 -0.82
N THR A 32 3.59 -2.55 -1.95
CA THR A 32 3.00 -1.23 -2.19
C THR A 32 2.03 -1.28 -3.37
N ASP A 33 0.91 -0.59 -3.27
CA ASP A 33 0.17 -0.18 -4.46
C ASP A 33 0.99 0.82 -5.29
N LEU A 34 0.59 1.03 -6.53
CA LEU A 34 1.28 1.88 -7.49
C LEU A 34 0.62 3.26 -7.61
N ASP A 35 -0.62 3.30 -8.09
CA ASP A 35 -1.27 4.53 -8.51
C ASP A 35 -1.91 5.23 -7.32
N ASN A 36 -1.64 6.52 -7.16
CA ASN A 36 -2.01 7.33 -6.00
C ASN A 36 -1.42 6.88 -4.65
N THR A 37 -0.67 5.79 -4.62
CA THR A 37 0.19 5.41 -3.48
C THR A 37 1.65 5.77 -3.72
N LEU A 38 2.31 5.13 -4.69
CA LEU A 38 3.74 5.33 -4.96
C LEU A 38 3.98 6.45 -5.97
N ILE A 39 3.13 6.53 -6.99
CA ILE A 39 3.17 7.59 -8.00
C ILE A 39 1.76 8.14 -8.25
N PRO A 40 1.61 9.41 -8.66
CA PRO A 40 0.32 9.91 -9.12
C PRO A 40 -0.20 9.08 -10.30
N TRP A 41 -1.50 8.78 -10.33
CA TRP A 41 -2.09 7.92 -11.36
C TRP A 41 -1.88 8.41 -12.80
N ASN A 42 -1.74 9.73 -12.99
CA ASN A 42 -1.55 10.36 -14.29
C ASN A 42 -0.07 10.60 -14.64
N ASN A 43 0.86 10.15 -13.81
CA ASN A 43 2.30 10.30 -14.05
C ASN A 43 2.89 8.99 -14.58
N ALA A 44 3.73 9.10 -15.60
CA ALA A 44 4.30 7.92 -16.26
C ALA A 44 5.41 7.28 -15.44
N THR A 45 6.21 8.07 -14.72
CA THR A 45 7.44 7.62 -14.04
C THR A 45 7.52 8.08 -12.59
N GLY A 46 8.46 7.48 -11.85
CA GLY A 46 8.79 7.83 -10.48
C GLY A 46 9.40 9.23 -10.35
N THR A 47 9.11 9.91 -9.25
CA THR A 47 9.77 11.18 -8.91
C THR A 47 11.07 10.94 -8.14
N GLU A 48 11.99 11.90 -8.11
CA GLU A 48 13.19 11.83 -7.26
C GLU A 48 12.85 11.56 -5.78
N LYS A 49 11.72 12.08 -5.31
CA LYS A 49 11.24 11.88 -3.93
C LYS A 49 10.96 10.40 -3.65
N VAL A 50 10.33 9.70 -4.60
CA VAL A 50 10.06 8.25 -4.51
C VAL A 50 11.36 7.45 -4.53
N ILE A 51 12.27 7.80 -5.44
CA ILE A 51 13.57 7.12 -5.57
C ILE A 51 14.34 7.23 -4.25
N LYS A 52 14.50 8.44 -3.70
CA LYS A 52 15.19 8.65 -2.41
C LYS A 52 14.54 7.89 -1.26
N TRP A 53 13.21 7.79 -1.24
CA TRP A 53 12.49 7.03 -0.21
C TRP A 53 12.74 5.52 -0.35
N ILE A 54 12.70 4.98 -1.57
CA ILE A 54 13.04 3.57 -1.85
C ILE A 54 14.50 3.27 -1.48
N ASP A 55 15.44 4.13 -1.88
CA ASP A 55 16.87 3.96 -1.57
C ASP A 55 17.10 3.94 -0.06
N LYS A 56 16.42 4.83 0.68
CA LYS A 56 16.44 4.82 2.14
C LYS A 56 15.95 3.46 2.68
N LEU A 57 14.82 2.95 2.21
CA LEU A 57 14.32 1.63 2.64
C LEU A 57 15.31 0.49 2.33
N HIS A 58 15.88 0.48 1.13
CA HIS A 58 16.88 -0.51 0.71
C HIS A 58 18.15 -0.45 1.56
N SER A 59 18.62 0.74 1.94
CA SER A 59 19.79 0.89 2.82
C SER A 59 19.58 0.30 4.21
N TYR A 60 18.32 0.16 4.64
CA TYR A 60 17.95 -0.54 5.87
C TYR A 60 17.61 -2.02 5.61
N GLY A 61 17.78 -2.54 4.40
CA GLY A 61 17.46 -3.92 4.05
C GLY A 61 15.95 -4.20 4.01
N ILE A 62 15.11 -3.18 3.81
CA ILE A 62 13.67 -3.35 3.62
C ILE A 62 13.41 -3.56 2.13
N LYS A 63 12.82 -4.71 1.78
CA LYS A 63 12.45 -5.03 0.40
C LYS A 63 11.17 -4.30 0.02
N VAL A 64 11.12 -3.71 -1.18
CA VAL A 64 9.91 -3.09 -1.73
C VAL A 64 9.45 -3.85 -2.96
N ILE A 65 8.19 -4.24 -3.01
CA ILE A 65 7.58 -4.96 -4.14
C ILE A 65 6.27 -4.28 -4.51
N VAL A 66 6.09 -3.94 -5.78
CA VAL A 66 4.83 -3.36 -6.26
C VAL A 66 3.79 -4.47 -6.46
N VAL A 67 2.59 -4.29 -5.91
CA VAL A 67 1.45 -5.20 -6.08
C VAL A 67 0.25 -4.38 -6.55
N SER A 68 0.00 -4.38 -7.87
CA SER A 68 -0.98 -3.49 -8.51
C SER A 68 -2.04 -4.26 -9.28
N ASN A 69 -3.27 -3.72 -9.32
CA ASN A 69 -4.35 -4.24 -10.17
C ASN A 69 -4.20 -3.85 -11.64
N ASN A 70 -3.33 -2.90 -11.95
CA ASN A 70 -3.11 -2.42 -13.31
C ASN A 70 -2.51 -3.49 -14.23
N ASP A 71 -2.58 -3.18 -15.52
CA ASP A 71 -1.99 -4.00 -16.56
C ASP A 71 -0.44 -3.99 -16.51
N PRO A 72 0.23 -5.05 -16.99
CA PRO A 72 1.67 -5.17 -16.94
C PRO A 72 2.42 -4.05 -17.67
N LYS A 73 1.83 -3.44 -18.71
CA LYS A 73 2.51 -2.37 -19.48
C LYS A 73 2.58 -1.11 -18.63
N ARG A 74 1.46 -0.68 -18.03
CA ARG A 74 1.40 0.46 -17.10
C ARG A 74 2.37 0.30 -15.94
N VAL A 75 2.34 -0.86 -15.28
CA VAL A 75 3.20 -1.12 -14.11
C VAL A 75 4.67 -1.10 -14.51
N ARG A 76 5.04 -1.76 -15.61
CA ARG A 76 6.44 -1.82 -16.08
C ARG A 76 7.01 -0.44 -16.41
N VAL A 77 6.24 0.43 -17.05
CA VAL A 77 6.66 1.81 -17.34
C VAL A 77 6.91 2.57 -16.04
N ALA A 78 5.98 2.46 -15.09
CA ALA A 78 6.05 3.17 -13.82
C ALA A 78 7.23 2.75 -12.94
N VAL A 79 7.54 1.45 -12.89
CA VAL A 79 8.62 0.93 -12.03
C VAL A 79 9.98 0.90 -12.71
N LYS A 80 10.07 1.25 -14.00
CA LYS A 80 11.30 1.16 -14.79
C LYS A 80 12.46 1.89 -14.11
N ASP A 81 12.23 3.15 -13.73
CA ASP A 81 13.26 3.99 -13.11
C ASP A 81 13.45 3.68 -11.63
N LEU A 82 12.46 3.03 -11.01
CA LEU A 82 12.51 2.62 -9.60
C LEU A 82 13.21 1.26 -9.40
N GLN A 83 13.42 0.51 -10.49
CA GLN A 83 14.01 -0.83 -10.49
C GLN A 83 13.37 -1.80 -9.49
N LEU A 84 12.05 -1.65 -9.26
CA LEU A 84 11.32 -2.48 -8.31
C LEU A 84 10.75 -3.73 -8.96
N PRO A 85 10.79 -4.89 -8.26
CA PRO A 85 9.99 -6.04 -8.65
C PRO A 85 8.50 -5.72 -8.54
N PHE A 86 7.68 -6.36 -9.40
CA PHE A 86 6.24 -6.12 -9.39
C PHE A 86 5.39 -7.37 -9.68
N VAL A 87 4.15 -7.33 -9.21
CA VAL A 87 3.04 -8.20 -9.59
C VAL A 87 1.91 -7.32 -10.10
N SER A 88 1.63 -7.39 -11.41
CA SER A 88 0.47 -6.78 -12.07
C SER A 88 -0.75 -7.72 -11.98
N HIS A 89 -1.94 -7.20 -12.30
CA HIS A 89 -3.20 -7.95 -12.14
C HIS A 89 -3.29 -8.65 -10.78
N ALA A 90 -3.00 -7.90 -9.71
CA ALA A 90 -2.99 -8.44 -8.35
C ALA A 90 -4.37 -8.90 -7.87
N LEU A 91 -5.45 -8.50 -8.54
CA LEU A 91 -6.83 -8.83 -8.22
C LEU A 91 -7.20 -8.51 -6.76
N LYS A 92 -6.70 -7.39 -6.22
CA LYS A 92 -7.19 -6.82 -4.96
C LYS A 92 -8.66 -6.40 -5.17
N PRO A 93 -9.58 -6.68 -4.23
CA PRO A 93 -9.36 -7.12 -2.85
C PRO A 93 -9.22 -8.64 -2.60
N LEU A 94 -9.24 -9.50 -3.64
CA LEU A 94 -9.23 -10.97 -3.49
C LEU A 94 -7.94 -11.54 -2.89
N GLY A 95 -6.88 -10.73 -2.76
CA GLY A 95 -5.61 -11.11 -2.14
C GLY A 95 -4.75 -12.07 -2.97
N ILE A 96 -5.15 -12.37 -4.21
CA ILE A 96 -4.44 -13.32 -5.09
C ILE A 96 -3.00 -12.86 -5.34
N GLY A 97 -2.81 -11.59 -5.73
CA GLY A 97 -1.49 -11.00 -5.97
C GLY A 97 -0.61 -10.96 -4.72
N ILE A 98 -1.19 -10.67 -3.56
CA ILE A 98 -0.47 -10.70 -2.26
C ILE A 98 -0.02 -12.13 -1.95
N LYS A 99 -0.92 -13.12 -2.00
CA LYS A 99 -0.58 -14.53 -1.76
C LYS A 99 0.48 -15.05 -2.73
N LYS A 100 0.37 -14.70 -4.02
CA LYS A 100 1.37 -15.02 -5.04
C LYS A 100 2.73 -14.42 -4.70
N THR A 101 2.77 -13.16 -4.26
CA THR A 101 4.01 -12.47 -3.87
C THR A 101 4.64 -13.13 -2.66
N LEU A 102 3.85 -13.38 -1.61
CA LEU A 102 4.33 -14.08 -0.41
C LEU A 102 4.98 -15.43 -0.75
N LYS A 103 4.33 -16.23 -1.61
CA LYS A 103 4.85 -17.53 -2.05
C LYS A 103 6.12 -17.39 -2.89
N SER A 104 6.11 -16.52 -3.90
CA SER A 104 7.22 -16.42 -4.88
C SER A 104 8.50 -15.88 -4.24
N TYR A 105 8.37 -15.02 -3.24
CA TYR A 105 9.50 -14.40 -2.54
C TYR A 105 9.80 -15.06 -1.19
N HIS A 106 9.12 -16.17 -0.85
CA HIS A 106 9.29 -16.90 0.42
C HIS A 106 9.17 -16.00 1.66
N LEU A 107 8.19 -15.09 1.65
CA LEU A 107 8.01 -14.08 2.69
C LEU A 107 7.15 -14.60 3.84
N LYS A 108 7.53 -14.27 5.07
CA LYS A 108 6.74 -14.57 6.27
C LYS A 108 5.71 -13.46 6.51
N LYS A 109 4.44 -13.82 6.66
CA LYS A 109 3.33 -12.86 6.80
C LYS A 109 3.55 -11.79 7.88
N ASN A 110 4.13 -12.17 9.01
CA ASN A 110 4.39 -11.27 10.14
C ASN A 110 5.56 -10.28 9.91
N GLN A 111 6.26 -10.38 8.77
CA GLN A 111 7.34 -9.47 8.38
C GLN A 111 6.97 -8.61 7.17
N VAL A 112 5.73 -8.73 6.68
CA VAL A 112 5.23 -8.05 5.49
C VAL A 112 4.13 -7.07 5.85
N VAL A 113 4.19 -5.89 5.24
CA VAL A 113 3.12 -4.88 5.31
C VAL A 113 2.66 -4.51 3.90
N MET A 114 1.35 -4.35 3.71
CA MET A 114 0.77 -3.74 2.51
C MET A 114 0.58 -2.24 2.74
N VAL A 115 1.06 -1.40 1.83
CA VAL A 115 0.87 0.04 1.82
C VAL A 115 0.00 0.39 0.61
N GLY A 116 -1.10 1.11 0.85
CA GLY A 116 -2.02 1.50 -0.20
C GLY A 116 -2.94 2.62 0.25
N ASP A 117 -3.54 3.32 -0.70
CA ASP A 117 -4.41 4.47 -0.46
C ASP A 117 -5.90 4.12 -0.50
N GLN A 118 -6.24 2.88 -0.88
CA GLN A 118 -7.62 2.41 -0.97
C GLN A 118 -7.97 1.44 0.15
N LEU A 119 -8.96 1.82 0.96
CA LEU A 119 -9.46 1.03 2.09
C LEU A 119 -10.13 -0.27 1.64
N MET A 120 -10.94 -0.19 0.58
CA MET A 120 -11.74 -1.32 0.10
C MET A 120 -10.99 -2.21 -0.90
N THR A 121 -9.74 -1.88 -1.23
CA THR A 121 -8.91 -2.74 -2.09
C THR A 121 -7.67 -3.19 -1.33
N ASP A 122 -6.74 -2.29 -1.00
CA ASP A 122 -5.44 -2.62 -0.42
C ASP A 122 -5.55 -3.12 1.02
N ILE A 123 -6.22 -2.34 1.87
CA ILE A 123 -6.36 -2.66 3.30
C ILE A 123 -7.18 -3.94 3.48
N TRP A 124 -8.28 -4.06 2.73
CA TRP A 124 -9.07 -5.27 2.75
C TRP A 124 -8.30 -6.50 2.24
N ALA A 125 -7.54 -6.38 1.14
CA ALA A 125 -6.72 -7.48 0.63
C ALA A 125 -5.66 -7.93 1.63
N ALA A 126 -4.97 -6.99 2.27
CA ALA A 126 -3.94 -7.23 3.25
C ALA A 126 -4.48 -7.99 4.47
N ASN A 127 -5.59 -7.49 5.02
CA ASN A 127 -6.26 -8.10 6.17
C ASN A 127 -6.79 -9.51 5.82
N ASN A 128 -7.36 -9.70 4.63
CA ASN A 128 -7.79 -11.03 4.15
C ASN A 128 -6.61 -12.00 3.96
N CYS A 129 -5.40 -11.49 3.72
CA CYS A 129 -4.19 -12.30 3.63
C CYS A 129 -3.50 -12.53 4.99
N GLY A 130 -3.93 -11.83 6.04
CA GLY A 130 -3.33 -11.89 7.37
C GLY A 130 -1.95 -11.23 7.42
N ILE A 131 -1.74 -10.15 6.67
CA ILE A 131 -0.54 -9.31 6.75
C ILE A 131 -0.93 -7.92 7.27
N ALA A 132 0.03 -7.20 7.84
CA ALA A 132 -0.22 -5.84 8.32
C ALA A 132 -0.56 -4.89 7.15
N SER A 133 -1.26 -3.81 7.44
CA SER A 133 -1.69 -2.82 6.46
C SER A 133 -1.46 -1.38 6.92
N ILE A 134 -0.90 -0.55 6.04
CA ILE A 134 -0.75 0.90 6.24
C ILE A 134 -1.63 1.58 5.21
N TRP A 135 -2.64 2.29 5.70
CA TRP A 135 -3.46 3.15 4.86
C TRP A 135 -2.82 4.52 4.75
N VAL A 136 -2.53 4.94 3.52
CA VAL A 136 -1.97 6.25 3.23
C VAL A 136 -2.98 7.16 2.54
N LYS A 137 -2.79 8.47 2.62
CA LYS A 137 -3.58 9.39 1.80
C LYS A 137 -3.13 9.33 0.34
N PRO A 138 -4.04 9.49 -0.62
CA PRO A 138 -3.69 9.47 -2.03
C PRO A 138 -2.79 10.66 -2.38
N LEU A 139 -1.82 10.45 -3.28
CA LEU A 139 -0.90 11.50 -3.75
C LEU A 139 -1.61 12.62 -4.53
N LYS A 140 -2.75 12.31 -5.16
CA LYS A 140 -3.64 13.29 -5.79
C LYS A 140 -5.08 13.04 -5.37
N SER A 141 -5.86 14.11 -5.28
CA SER A 141 -7.31 14.02 -5.05
C SER A 141 -8.10 13.57 -6.28
N SER A 142 -7.48 13.57 -7.46
CA SER A 142 -8.08 13.09 -8.70
C SER A 142 -7.82 11.59 -8.89
N ASP A 143 -8.81 10.93 -9.46
CA ASP A 143 -8.88 9.47 -9.64
C ASP A 143 -9.57 9.16 -10.98
N MET A 144 -9.38 7.95 -11.52
CA MET A 144 -10.19 7.42 -12.62
C MET A 144 -11.66 7.22 -12.19
N LEU A 145 -12.59 7.18 -13.14
CA LEU A 145 -14.04 7.11 -12.85
C LEU A 145 -14.44 5.93 -11.95
N PRO A 146 -14.00 4.67 -12.19
CA PRO A 146 -14.34 3.55 -11.31
C PRO A 146 -13.79 3.73 -9.89
N THR A 147 -12.60 4.30 -9.78
CA THR A 147 -11.95 4.60 -8.50
C THR A 147 -12.77 5.63 -7.71
N LYS A 148 -13.32 6.66 -8.36
CA LYS A 148 -14.18 7.66 -7.70
C LYS A 148 -15.43 7.04 -7.07
N ILE A 149 -16.06 6.05 -7.72
CA ILE A 149 -17.21 5.35 -7.15
C ILE A 149 -16.77 4.57 -5.90
N ASN A 150 -15.62 3.89 -5.97
CA ASN A 150 -15.08 3.18 -4.81
C ASN A 150 -14.81 4.15 -3.63
N ARG A 151 -14.27 5.36 -3.90
CA ARG A 151 -14.05 6.39 -2.85
C ARG A 151 -15.31 6.77 -2.09
N TYR A 152 -16.44 6.85 -2.77
CA TYR A 152 -17.71 7.17 -2.12
C TYR A 152 -18.08 6.10 -1.07
N PHE A 153 -18.01 4.82 -1.44
CA PHE A 153 -18.25 3.73 -0.50
C PHE A 153 -17.18 3.64 0.60
N GLU A 154 -15.91 3.90 0.26
CA GLU A 154 -14.82 3.97 1.24
C GLU A 154 -15.08 5.02 2.32
N ALA A 155 -15.63 6.19 1.96
CA ALA A 155 -15.96 7.23 2.93
C ALA A 155 -17.04 6.76 3.93
N ILE A 156 -18.03 5.99 3.46
CA ILE A 156 -19.06 5.39 4.31
C ILE A 156 -18.41 4.36 5.24
N VAL A 157 -17.61 3.44 4.71
CA VAL A 157 -16.92 2.41 5.49
C VAL A 157 -15.99 3.05 6.53
N TYR A 158 -15.26 4.10 6.16
CA TYR A 158 -14.38 4.81 7.07
C TYR A 158 -15.14 5.49 8.20
N LYS A 159 -16.28 6.15 7.92
CA LYS A 159 -17.13 6.73 8.97
C LYS A 159 -17.62 5.65 9.96
N MET A 160 -18.01 4.48 9.46
CA MET A 160 -18.38 3.35 10.31
C MET A 160 -17.20 2.85 11.15
N LEU A 161 -15.99 2.81 10.58
CA LEU A 161 -14.77 2.44 11.30
C LEU A 161 -14.46 3.43 12.41
N GLN A 162 -14.53 4.74 12.16
CA GLN A 162 -14.28 5.77 13.17
C GLN A 162 -15.27 5.70 14.33
N ASN A 163 -16.54 5.42 14.04
CA ASN A 163 -17.56 5.24 15.08
C ASN A 163 -17.27 4.01 15.98
N LYS A 164 -16.63 2.98 15.44
CA LYS A 164 -16.33 1.73 16.15
C LYS A 164 -14.96 1.72 16.84
N TYR A 165 -13.97 2.39 16.25
CA TYR A 165 -12.57 2.35 16.63
C TYR A 165 -12.06 3.78 16.84
N SER A 166 -12.05 4.23 18.10
CA SER A 166 -11.63 5.58 18.49
C SER A 166 -10.12 5.82 18.39
N ASP A 167 -9.34 4.75 18.22
CA ASP A 167 -7.89 4.75 18.03
C ASP A 167 -7.46 5.09 16.59
N LEU A 168 -8.39 5.08 15.62
CA LEU A 168 -8.07 5.39 14.23
C LEU A 168 -7.76 6.87 14.04
N LYS A 169 -6.48 7.18 13.89
CA LYS A 169 -5.97 8.53 13.68
C LYS A 169 -4.91 8.53 12.59
N TRP A 170 -4.97 9.53 11.72
CA TRP A 170 -3.90 9.80 10.78
C TRP A 170 -2.67 10.31 11.53
N LYS A 171 -1.53 9.67 11.30
CA LYS A 171 -0.26 9.98 11.95
C LYS A 171 0.78 10.37 10.92
N GLU A 172 1.83 11.04 11.38
CA GLU A 172 3.00 11.27 10.53
C GLU A 172 3.75 9.97 10.27
N ASP A 173 3.71 8.97 11.14
CA ASP A 173 4.42 7.70 10.94
C ASP A 173 3.71 6.57 11.70
N ILE A 174 4.25 5.34 11.68
CA ILE A 174 3.61 4.13 12.23
C ILE A 174 3.71 3.94 13.76
N ASP A 175 3.97 5.00 14.55
CA ASP A 175 4.01 4.96 16.03
C ASP A 175 2.73 5.50 16.67
#